data_AF-A0A7V1HXF8-F1
#
_entry.id   AF-A0A7V1HXF8-F1
#
_cell.length_a   1.000
_cell.length_b   1.000
_cell.length_c   1.000
_cell.angle_alpha   90.00
_cell.angle_beta   90.00
_cell.angle_gamma   90.00
#
_symmetry.space_group_name_H-M   'P 1'
#
loop_
_entity.id
_entity.type
_entity.pdbx_description
1 polymer ?
#
loop_
_entity_poly.entity_id
_entity_poly.type
_entity_poly.pdbx_seq_one_letter_code
_entity_poly.pdbx_strand_id
1 'polypeptide(L)'
;MNQLLSFVLLLSVLFSGYPGNTNSKKVSNSSNSNTIGDFVWHDINGNGIQDAGEEGIEGVEVTLFDINDNQIGSTITTDENGHYSFENVAQGSYYLKFGATVVNPGYKETAMDQGSDMLDSDVDGSQNGTTANFYVYDGEDNPDIDAGYFLTATIGDFVWEDFYGDGYQHSENEGIIGVEISLTGVTGAGESVNLGPVISDNNGFYEFANLDPGTYTLHFDIGASGMDALTAQGNGQSYDSDPDPETGDVEDIELVSGQTNVDIDAGFYRYPVVGDYVWEDLNGNGIQDQDEPGMEGIEVTLDILFSYATYVTTTDENGHYIFDKSLQLRPSESQLHFEKPDEYVFTIINAGPDSLDSDVIPGSGVTYFFSLYSGQEDLTYDAGMYGDRKISGETWEDTNYNGIQESFEPPMAGVYIVLHRASDDSVVADTYSNDEGGYVFPGNSNIYPGQYYIEFEDIYAYSFTLQDQGDEDTDSDVIPETGLTPVFTVYQDQEVTDVDAGYYESPEDCDQEAAGECEDAQLFCDLEELNDFCSTMVEQWEQVPIPGCGVGYAFHNPSWIAFVAN
;
A
#
# COMPACT_ATOMS: atom_id res chain seq x y z
N MET A 1 -2.75 -93.80 3.26
CA MET A 1 -3.78 -93.64 2.20
C MET A 1 -3.24 -92.58 1.26
N ASN A 2 -2.89 -92.78 -0.01
CA ASN A 2 -3.05 -93.85 -1.00
C ASN A 2 -1.76 -93.85 -1.86
N GLN A 3 -1.06 -94.99 -1.99
CA GLN A 3 -0.94 -95.84 -3.20
C GLN A 3 0.04 -95.25 -4.26
N LEU A 4 1.29 -95.71 -4.36
CA LEU A 4 1.81 -96.93 -5.03
C LEU A 4 1.84 -96.85 -6.58
N LEU A 5 3.05 -96.91 -7.15
CA LEU A 5 3.52 -97.70 -8.33
C LEU A 5 4.97 -97.22 -8.61
N SER A 6 6.10 -97.92 -8.39
CA SER A 6 6.57 -99.30 -8.51
C SER A 6 7.02 -99.73 -9.93
N PHE A 7 8.31 -100.10 -10.00
CA PHE A 7 9.01 -101.02 -10.95
C PHE A 7 9.43 -100.52 -12.36
N VAL A 8 10.54 -100.94 -13.01
CA VAL A 8 11.84 -101.61 -12.73
C VAL A 8 12.48 -101.97 -14.10
N LEU A 9 13.81 -101.79 -14.22
CA LEU A 9 14.85 -102.50 -15.02
C LEU A 9 14.78 -102.78 -16.55
N LEU A 10 16.00 -102.65 -17.12
CA LEU A 10 16.75 -103.51 -18.06
C LEU A 10 16.68 -103.30 -19.60
N LEU A 11 17.76 -102.68 -20.10
CA LEU A 11 18.85 -103.24 -20.94
C LEU A 11 18.56 -104.02 -22.24
N SER A 12 19.27 -103.55 -23.29
CA SER A 12 19.71 -104.21 -24.55
C SER A 12 18.60 -104.49 -25.59
N VAL A 13 18.80 -104.27 -26.89
CA VAL A 13 19.60 -105.12 -27.79
C VAL A 13 20.12 -104.33 -29.02
N LEU A 14 21.33 -104.73 -29.43
CA LEU A 14 22.12 -104.36 -30.61
C LEU A 14 21.50 -104.79 -31.95
N PHE A 15 21.74 -104.03 -33.03
CA PHE A 15 21.95 -104.61 -34.35
C PHE A 15 23.21 -104.05 -35.01
N SER A 16 24.00 -104.99 -35.53
CA SER A 16 25.36 -104.94 -36.07
C SER A 16 25.42 -104.57 -37.56
N GLY A 17 26.54 -103.99 -38.04
CA GLY A 17 26.85 -104.06 -39.48
C GLY A 17 27.98 -103.24 -40.16
N TYR A 18 29.19 -103.12 -39.59
CA TYR A 18 30.51 -103.08 -40.31
C TYR A 18 30.87 -101.87 -41.25
N PRO A 19 32.16 -101.63 -41.62
CA PRO A 19 32.92 -100.43 -41.25
C PRO A 19 33.56 -99.66 -42.43
N GLY A 20 34.11 -98.47 -42.17
CA GLY A 20 34.83 -97.71 -43.20
C GLY A 20 35.32 -96.33 -42.75
N ASN A 21 36.39 -96.37 -41.96
CA ASN A 21 37.36 -95.32 -41.64
C ASN A 21 37.43 -94.11 -42.60
N THR A 22 37.36 -92.88 -42.08
CA THR A 22 38.51 -91.93 -41.99
C THR A 22 38.06 -90.56 -41.48
N ASN A 23 39.00 -89.92 -40.78
CA ASN A 23 39.06 -88.48 -40.49
C ASN A 23 38.31 -88.01 -39.24
N SER A 24 39.10 -87.87 -38.18
CA SER A 24 39.12 -86.73 -37.27
C SER A 24 37.83 -85.90 -37.28
N LYS A 25 36.99 -86.11 -36.26
CA LYS A 25 36.05 -85.10 -35.78
C LYS A 25 36.84 -83.79 -35.70
N LYS A 26 36.61 -82.90 -36.67
CA LYS A 26 36.83 -81.47 -36.47
C LYS A 26 36.01 -81.15 -35.25
N VAL A 27 36.70 -80.82 -34.16
CA VAL A 27 36.14 -80.01 -33.10
C VAL A 27 35.62 -78.77 -33.79
N SER A 28 34.30 -78.68 -33.97
CA SER A 28 33.66 -77.40 -34.17
C SER A 28 33.76 -76.70 -32.82
N ASN A 29 34.79 -75.87 -32.65
CA ASN A 29 34.72 -74.76 -31.72
C ASN A 29 33.47 -73.96 -32.15
N SER A 30 32.37 -74.11 -31.42
CA SER A 30 31.48 -72.97 -31.24
C SER A 30 32.28 -72.01 -30.39
N SER A 31 32.91 -71.03 -31.01
CA SER A 31 33.37 -69.84 -30.30
C SER A 31 32.11 -69.14 -29.83
N ASN A 32 31.63 -69.50 -28.63
CA ASN A 32 30.79 -68.58 -27.90
C ASN A 32 31.75 -67.45 -27.50
N SER A 33 31.60 -66.31 -28.15
CA SER A 33 32.37 -65.11 -27.84
C SER A 33 31.69 -64.45 -26.64
N ASN A 34 32.43 -64.21 -25.57
CA ASN A 34 31.86 -63.47 -24.44
C ASN A 34 31.79 -61.98 -24.78
N THR A 35 30.71 -61.33 -24.38
CA THR A 35 30.43 -59.90 -24.59
C THR A 35 30.15 -59.21 -23.26
N ILE A 36 30.65 -57.98 -23.11
CA ILE A 36 30.50 -57.14 -21.92
C ILE A 36 30.22 -55.71 -22.38
N GLY A 37 29.24 -55.05 -21.77
CA GLY A 37 29.01 -53.61 -21.88
C GLY A 37 27.60 -53.27 -21.45
N ASP A 38 27.12 -52.10 -21.86
CA ASP A 38 25.78 -51.84 -22.39
C ASP A 38 25.63 -50.34 -22.62
N PHE A 39 25.60 -49.52 -21.57
CA PHE A 39 25.15 -48.15 -21.67
C PHE A 39 25.84 -47.18 -20.69
N VAL A 40 26.14 -45.99 -21.18
CA VAL A 40 26.56 -44.84 -20.36
C VAL A 40 25.54 -43.75 -20.56
N TRP A 41 24.94 -43.24 -19.49
CA TRP A 41 23.77 -42.38 -19.58
C TRP A 41 23.85 -41.12 -18.72
N HIS A 42 23.07 -40.12 -19.15
CA HIS A 42 22.87 -38.88 -18.44
C HIS A 42 21.71 -39.06 -17.47
N ASP A 43 22.06 -39.27 -16.21
CA ASP A 43 21.12 -39.33 -15.08
C ASP A 43 20.58 -37.91 -14.83
N ILE A 44 19.32 -37.68 -15.20
CA ILE A 44 18.69 -36.35 -15.20
C ILE A 44 18.27 -35.98 -13.77
N ASN A 45 17.83 -36.95 -12.99
CA ASN A 45 17.31 -36.74 -11.65
C ASN A 45 18.29 -37.14 -10.54
N GLY A 46 19.46 -37.68 -10.89
CA GLY A 46 20.54 -38.05 -9.97
C GLY A 46 20.21 -39.23 -9.06
N ASN A 47 19.29 -40.12 -9.45
CA ASN A 47 18.83 -41.23 -8.60
C ASN A 47 19.64 -42.53 -8.75
N GLY A 48 20.52 -42.61 -9.73
CA GLY A 48 21.34 -43.78 -10.01
C GLY A 48 20.66 -44.90 -10.78
N ILE A 49 19.46 -44.65 -11.29
CA ILE A 49 18.62 -45.59 -12.03
C ILE A 49 18.43 -45.06 -13.45
N GLN A 50 18.60 -45.91 -14.45
CA GLN A 50 18.28 -45.62 -15.85
C GLN A 50 16.76 -45.45 -16.02
N ASP A 51 16.33 -44.19 -16.05
CA ASP A 51 14.94 -43.83 -16.20
C ASP A 51 14.52 -43.64 -17.67
N ALA A 52 13.22 -43.81 -17.93
CA ALA A 52 12.68 -43.61 -19.26
C ALA A 52 12.80 -42.13 -19.68
N GLY A 53 13.60 -41.88 -20.72
CA GLY A 53 13.82 -40.53 -21.26
C GLY A 53 15.21 -39.96 -20.96
N GLU A 54 16.04 -40.69 -20.22
CA GLU A 54 17.45 -40.36 -20.03
C GLU A 54 18.28 -40.75 -21.26
N GLU A 55 19.12 -39.83 -21.72
CA GLU A 55 19.88 -39.99 -22.97
C GLU A 55 21.25 -40.63 -22.71
N GLY A 56 21.76 -41.36 -23.70
CA GLY A 56 23.12 -41.90 -23.66
C GLY A 56 24.18 -40.81 -23.83
N ILE A 57 25.34 -40.97 -23.19
CA ILE A 57 26.46 -40.03 -23.28
C ILE A 57 27.46 -40.53 -24.33
N GLU A 58 27.56 -39.81 -25.45
CA GLU A 58 28.54 -40.08 -26.50
C GLU A 58 29.98 -39.75 -26.05
N GLY A 59 30.94 -40.53 -26.52
CA GLY A 59 32.35 -40.17 -26.43
C GLY A 59 33.07 -40.64 -25.17
N VAL A 60 32.39 -41.32 -24.23
CA VAL A 60 33.01 -41.81 -22.99
C VAL A 60 33.98 -42.94 -23.30
N GLU A 61 35.24 -42.78 -22.88
CA GLU A 61 36.27 -43.80 -23.04
C GLU A 61 36.10 -44.92 -22.01
N VAL A 62 35.88 -46.15 -22.45
CA VAL A 62 35.77 -47.33 -21.57
C VAL A 62 36.96 -48.25 -21.79
N THR A 63 37.64 -48.64 -20.71
CA THR A 63 38.82 -49.51 -20.75
C THR A 63 38.64 -50.72 -19.85
N LEU A 64 38.82 -51.91 -20.41
CA LEU A 64 38.76 -53.19 -19.69
C LEU A 64 40.13 -53.56 -19.11
N PHE A 65 40.17 -53.97 -17.84
CA PHE A 65 41.37 -54.44 -17.14
C PHE A 65 41.16 -55.82 -16.53
N ASP A 66 42.21 -56.63 -16.48
CA ASP A 66 42.22 -57.81 -15.61
C ASP A 66 42.51 -57.43 -14.14
N ILE A 67 42.31 -58.37 -13.22
CA ILE A 67 42.55 -58.15 -11.78
C ILE A 67 44.02 -57.88 -11.39
N ASN A 68 44.96 -57.90 -12.33
CA ASN A 68 46.37 -57.53 -12.12
C ASN A 68 46.70 -56.17 -12.76
N ASP A 69 45.68 -55.35 -13.05
CA ASP A 69 45.78 -54.04 -13.69
C ASP A 69 46.35 -54.06 -15.12
N ASN A 70 46.29 -55.20 -15.81
CA ASN A 70 46.67 -55.24 -17.22
C ASN A 70 45.47 -54.85 -18.10
N GLN A 71 45.65 -53.84 -18.94
CA GLN A 71 44.65 -53.46 -19.94
C GLN A 71 44.43 -54.60 -20.95
N ILE A 72 43.17 -54.90 -21.22
CA ILE A 72 42.72 -55.92 -22.16
C ILE A 72 42.15 -55.22 -23.39
N GLY A 73 42.77 -55.47 -24.55
CA GLY A 73 42.35 -54.87 -25.81
C GLY A 73 42.60 -53.36 -25.89
N SER A 74 41.89 -52.71 -26.80
CA SER A 74 41.89 -51.25 -26.95
C SER A 74 40.78 -50.63 -26.09
N THR A 75 40.97 -49.38 -25.67
CA THR A 75 39.89 -48.54 -25.16
C THR A 75 38.79 -48.39 -26.22
N ILE A 76 37.54 -48.54 -25.80
CA ILE A 76 36.34 -48.32 -26.60
C ILE A 76 35.79 -46.93 -26.24
N THR A 77 35.05 -46.32 -27.16
CA THR A 77 34.37 -45.06 -26.94
C THR A 77 32.88 -45.29 -27.12
N THR A 78 32.04 -44.79 -26.22
CA THR A 78 30.59 -44.90 -26.36
C THR A 78 30.11 -44.19 -27.63
N ASP A 79 29.10 -44.77 -28.27
CA ASP A 79 28.53 -44.23 -29.49
C ASP A 79 27.56 -43.06 -29.24
N GLU A 80 26.94 -42.55 -30.31
CA GLU A 80 25.98 -41.42 -30.27
C GLU A 80 24.79 -41.66 -29.33
N ASN A 81 24.51 -42.93 -28.98
CA ASN A 81 23.45 -43.32 -28.05
C ASN A 81 24.05 -43.89 -26.76
N GLY A 82 25.28 -43.56 -26.39
CA GLY A 82 25.89 -43.99 -25.13
C GLY A 82 26.27 -45.48 -25.04
N HIS A 83 26.09 -46.26 -26.11
CA HIS A 83 26.36 -47.70 -26.04
C HIS A 83 27.84 -48.04 -26.25
N TYR A 84 28.31 -49.08 -25.58
CA TYR A 84 29.65 -49.64 -25.77
C TYR A 84 29.65 -51.16 -25.64
N SER A 85 30.64 -51.84 -26.26
CA SER A 85 30.74 -53.29 -26.15
C SER A 85 32.17 -53.80 -26.34
N PHE A 86 32.58 -54.72 -25.48
CA PHE A 86 33.78 -55.54 -25.63
C PHE A 86 33.40 -56.94 -26.12
N GLU A 87 33.87 -57.30 -27.31
CA GLU A 87 33.63 -58.63 -27.88
C GLU A 87 34.81 -59.59 -27.66
N ASN A 88 34.50 -60.89 -27.64
CA ASN A 88 35.48 -61.98 -27.56
C ASN A 88 36.35 -61.93 -26.29
N VAL A 89 35.77 -61.51 -25.17
CA VAL A 89 36.49 -61.44 -23.89
C VAL A 89 36.74 -62.86 -23.38
N ALA A 90 37.96 -63.14 -22.94
CA ALA A 90 38.28 -64.46 -22.40
C ALA A 90 37.60 -64.66 -21.04
N GLN A 91 37.23 -65.90 -20.70
CA GLN A 91 36.75 -66.24 -19.36
C GLN A 91 37.77 -65.79 -18.28
N GLY A 92 37.33 -65.08 -17.25
CA GLY A 92 38.23 -64.52 -16.23
C GLY A 92 37.58 -63.46 -15.33
N SER A 93 38.37 -62.87 -14.43
CA SER A 93 37.94 -61.74 -13.60
C SER A 93 38.46 -60.43 -14.16
N TYR A 94 37.60 -59.41 -14.20
CA TYR A 94 37.88 -58.11 -14.79
C TYR A 94 37.21 -56.98 -14.01
N TYR A 95 37.59 -55.75 -14.33
CA TYR A 95 36.87 -54.53 -13.99
C TYR A 95 36.92 -53.56 -15.19
N LEU A 96 35.95 -52.66 -15.28
CA LEU A 96 35.95 -51.57 -16.25
C LEU A 96 36.42 -50.29 -15.59
N LYS A 97 37.05 -49.44 -16.41
CA LYS A 97 37.34 -48.05 -16.08
C LYS A 97 36.72 -47.15 -17.13
N PHE A 98 35.87 -46.24 -16.68
CA PHE A 98 35.29 -45.18 -17.48
C PHE A 98 36.18 -43.93 -17.39
N GLY A 99 36.44 -43.31 -18.54
CA GLY A 99 37.47 -42.31 -18.74
C GLY A 99 37.00 -40.91 -18.34
N ALA A 100 37.64 -40.34 -17.33
CA ALA A 100 37.38 -38.98 -16.83
C ALA A 100 37.58 -37.83 -17.85
N THR A 101 38.18 -38.09 -19.02
CA THR A 101 38.63 -37.03 -19.94
C THR A 101 37.58 -36.57 -20.95
N VAL A 102 36.60 -37.42 -21.31
CA VAL A 102 35.46 -37.04 -22.17
C VAL A 102 34.20 -36.73 -21.34
N VAL A 103 34.13 -37.25 -20.11
CA VAL A 103 33.21 -36.80 -19.05
C VAL A 103 33.57 -35.37 -18.53
N ASN A 104 34.68 -34.76 -18.96
CA ASN A 104 35.24 -33.48 -18.47
C ASN A 104 34.45 -32.21 -18.93
N PRO A 105 34.33 -31.08 -18.18
CA PRO A 105 34.34 -30.84 -16.74
C PRO A 105 32.91 -30.62 -16.19
N GLY A 106 32.58 -31.24 -15.06
CA GLY A 106 31.35 -30.94 -14.31
C GLY A 106 30.36 -32.10 -14.20
N TYR A 107 30.49 -33.16 -15.02
CA TYR A 107 29.76 -34.41 -14.79
C TYR A 107 30.36 -35.15 -13.59
N LYS A 108 29.47 -35.65 -12.74
CA LYS A 108 29.73 -36.40 -11.52
C LYS A 108 29.06 -37.76 -11.66
N GLU A 109 29.69 -38.79 -11.12
CA GLU A 109 29.12 -40.13 -11.08
C GLU A 109 27.83 -40.13 -10.24
N THR A 110 26.84 -40.89 -10.68
CA THR A 110 25.65 -41.17 -9.88
C THR A 110 25.91 -42.17 -8.76
N ALA A 111 24.92 -42.40 -7.90
CA ALA A 111 24.99 -43.44 -6.88
C ALA A 111 25.01 -44.83 -7.53
N MET A 112 25.97 -45.66 -7.13
CA MET A 112 26.06 -47.04 -7.62
C MET A 112 25.01 -47.97 -6.99
N ASP A 113 24.72 -49.08 -7.68
CA ASP A 113 23.88 -50.19 -7.22
C ASP A 113 22.45 -49.76 -6.79
N GLN A 114 21.88 -48.74 -7.44
CA GLN A 114 20.53 -48.26 -7.15
C GLN A 114 19.49 -49.01 -7.99
N GLY A 115 18.59 -49.75 -7.32
CA GLY A 115 17.49 -50.43 -8.01
C GLY A 115 17.86 -51.84 -8.47
N SER A 116 17.78 -52.11 -9.77
CA SER A 116 18.07 -53.44 -10.33
C SER A 116 19.29 -53.40 -11.22
N ASP A 117 20.14 -54.42 -11.14
CA ASP A 117 21.36 -54.68 -11.93
C ASP A 117 21.28 -54.30 -13.43
N MET A 118 20.12 -54.45 -14.08
CA MET A 118 19.96 -54.11 -15.51
C MET A 118 19.76 -52.61 -15.79
N LEU A 119 19.66 -51.79 -14.75
CA LEU A 119 19.26 -50.37 -14.84
C LEU A 119 20.03 -49.51 -13.83
N ASP A 120 20.93 -50.07 -13.04
CA ASP A 120 21.69 -49.31 -12.07
C ASP A 120 23.05 -48.90 -12.63
N SER A 121 23.83 -48.17 -11.85
CA SER A 121 25.23 -47.89 -12.21
C SER A 121 26.16 -48.79 -11.45
N ASP A 122 27.11 -49.42 -12.14
CA ASP A 122 28.17 -50.22 -11.54
C ASP A 122 29.39 -49.40 -11.12
N VAL A 123 29.42 -48.12 -11.46
CA VAL A 123 30.61 -47.28 -11.32
C VAL A 123 30.73 -46.75 -9.90
N ASP A 124 31.81 -47.14 -9.23
CA ASP A 124 32.18 -46.58 -7.94
C ASP A 124 32.95 -45.26 -8.13
N GLY A 125 32.26 -44.14 -7.94
CA GLY A 125 32.86 -42.80 -7.97
C GLY A 125 34.00 -42.58 -6.96
N SER A 126 34.07 -43.37 -5.88
CA SER A 126 35.18 -43.31 -4.92
C SER A 126 36.47 -43.97 -5.43
N GLN A 127 36.37 -44.77 -6.49
CA GLN A 127 37.47 -45.51 -7.10
C GLN A 127 37.89 -44.97 -8.48
N ASN A 128 37.68 -43.66 -8.73
CA ASN A 128 38.16 -42.98 -9.94
C ASN A 128 37.54 -43.55 -11.22
N GLY A 129 36.21 -43.76 -11.19
CA GLY A 129 35.40 -44.18 -12.32
C GLY A 129 35.55 -45.65 -12.69
N THR A 130 35.76 -46.55 -11.72
CA THR A 130 35.88 -47.99 -11.96
C THR A 130 34.71 -48.78 -11.41
N THR A 131 34.39 -49.91 -12.03
CA THR A 131 33.43 -50.87 -11.49
C THR A 131 34.03 -51.73 -10.39
N ALA A 132 33.19 -52.45 -9.65
CA ALA A 132 33.64 -53.60 -8.87
C ALA A 132 34.23 -54.69 -9.79
N ASN A 133 35.02 -55.60 -9.22
CA ASN A 133 35.51 -56.77 -9.94
C ASN A 133 34.35 -57.74 -10.23
N PHE A 134 34.18 -58.11 -11.49
CA PHE A 134 33.20 -59.09 -11.94
C PHE A 134 33.88 -60.28 -12.63
N TYR A 135 33.13 -61.37 -12.83
CA TYR A 135 33.65 -62.60 -13.45
C TYR A 135 32.89 -62.90 -14.74
N VAL A 136 33.64 -63.08 -15.83
CA VAL A 136 33.12 -63.43 -17.15
C VAL A 136 33.13 -64.94 -17.34
N TYR A 137 31.97 -65.55 -17.58
CA TYR A 137 31.77 -66.98 -17.83
C TYR A 137 31.89 -67.35 -19.32
N ASP A 138 32.03 -68.65 -19.62
CA ASP A 138 32.12 -69.15 -21.00
C ASP A 138 30.76 -69.05 -21.73
N GLY A 139 30.75 -68.29 -22.82
CA GLY A 139 29.57 -67.93 -23.60
C GLY A 139 28.62 -66.93 -22.97
N GLU A 140 29.11 -66.06 -22.09
CA GLU A 140 28.33 -65.01 -21.44
C GLU A 140 28.14 -63.78 -22.34
N ASP A 141 26.93 -63.24 -22.31
CA ASP A 141 26.58 -61.92 -22.83
C ASP A 141 26.08 -61.11 -21.64
N ASN A 142 26.88 -60.17 -21.16
CA ASN A 142 26.58 -59.35 -19.99
C ASN A 142 26.32 -57.89 -20.43
N PRO A 143 25.04 -57.50 -20.56
CA PRO A 143 24.62 -56.14 -20.85
C PRO A 143 24.32 -55.33 -19.57
N ASP A 144 24.77 -55.78 -18.40
CA ASP A 144 24.38 -55.19 -17.12
C ASP A 144 25.60 -54.47 -16.50
N ILE A 145 26.45 -53.84 -17.32
CA ILE A 145 27.58 -53.04 -16.81
C ILE A 145 27.47 -51.60 -17.31
N ASP A 146 26.91 -50.73 -16.48
CA ASP A 146 26.48 -49.41 -16.90
C ASP A 146 27.06 -48.27 -16.04
N ALA A 147 27.11 -47.07 -16.61
CA ALA A 147 27.65 -45.89 -15.95
C ALA A 147 26.72 -44.67 -16.07
N GLY A 148 26.18 -44.21 -14.94
CA GLY A 148 25.32 -43.03 -14.87
C GLY A 148 26.09 -41.79 -14.43
N TYR A 149 25.83 -40.66 -15.09
CA TYR A 149 26.46 -39.38 -14.77
C TYR A 149 25.47 -38.23 -14.79
N PHE A 150 25.65 -37.27 -13.87
CA PHE A 150 24.86 -36.04 -13.81
C PHE A 150 25.73 -34.79 -13.70
N LEU A 151 25.20 -33.63 -14.06
CA LEU A 151 25.79 -32.32 -13.82
C LEU A 151 25.20 -31.73 -12.53
N THR A 152 26.03 -31.08 -11.71
CA THR A 152 25.51 -30.35 -10.55
C THR A 152 24.69 -29.12 -10.98
N ALA A 153 23.66 -28.81 -10.22
CA ALA A 153 22.79 -27.67 -10.37
C ALA A 153 23.20 -26.49 -9.46
N THR A 154 22.56 -25.35 -9.67
CA THR A 154 22.70 -24.13 -8.86
C THR A 154 21.33 -23.51 -8.58
N ILE A 155 21.16 -22.93 -7.39
CA ILE A 155 20.00 -22.09 -7.01
C ILE A 155 20.53 -20.75 -6.53
N GLY A 156 19.92 -19.67 -6.95
CA GLY A 156 20.17 -18.33 -6.42
C GLY A 156 19.24 -17.32 -7.06
N ASP A 157 19.52 -16.06 -6.81
CA ASP A 157 19.21 -14.86 -7.60
C ASP A 157 19.20 -13.69 -6.61
N PHE A 158 18.05 -13.14 -6.24
CA PHE A 158 18.01 -11.79 -5.67
C PHE A 158 17.15 -11.63 -4.41
N VAL A 159 17.64 -10.83 -3.47
CA VAL A 159 16.92 -10.37 -2.29
C VAL A 159 16.84 -8.84 -2.33
N TRP A 160 15.65 -8.27 -2.20
CA TRP A 160 15.43 -6.82 -2.42
C TRP A 160 14.49 -6.16 -1.43
N GLU A 161 14.61 -4.84 -1.30
CA GLU A 161 13.64 -4.04 -0.55
C GLU A 161 12.43 -3.74 -1.44
N ASP A 162 11.31 -4.41 -1.16
CA ASP A 162 10.03 -4.16 -1.79
C ASP A 162 9.41 -2.87 -1.24
N PHE A 163 9.78 -1.76 -1.86
CA PHE A 163 9.38 -0.42 -1.47
C PHE A 163 7.86 -0.19 -1.54
N TYR A 164 7.19 -0.82 -2.51
CA TYR A 164 5.75 -0.70 -2.72
C TYR A 164 4.95 -1.77 -1.97
N GLY A 165 5.65 -2.76 -1.42
CA GLY A 165 5.04 -3.92 -0.83
C GLY A 165 4.07 -4.55 -1.81
N ASP A 166 4.42 -4.75 -3.08
CA ASP A 166 3.53 -5.38 -4.06
C ASP A 166 3.92 -6.83 -4.38
N GLY A 167 5.12 -7.26 -3.98
CA GLY A 167 5.70 -8.57 -4.22
C GLY A 167 6.51 -8.66 -5.52
N TYR A 168 6.64 -7.56 -6.26
CA TYR A 168 7.34 -7.52 -7.54
C TYR A 168 8.64 -6.74 -7.45
N GLN A 169 9.59 -7.12 -8.30
CA GLN A 169 10.76 -6.30 -8.56
C GLN A 169 10.45 -5.19 -9.57
N HIS A 170 10.96 -4.01 -9.26
CA HIS A 170 10.93 -2.77 -10.03
C HIS A 170 12.37 -2.32 -10.26
N SER A 171 12.59 -1.51 -11.30
CA SER A 171 13.94 -1.06 -11.67
C SER A 171 14.66 -0.21 -10.61
N GLU A 172 13.92 0.28 -9.61
CA GLU A 172 14.44 1.12 -8.53
C GLU A 172 14.68 0.35 -7.22
N ASN A 173 14.32 -0.94 -7.15
CA ASN A 173 14.54 -1.71 -5.93
C ASN A 173 16.04 -1.92 -5.67
N GLU A 174 16.43 -1.71 -4.42
CA GLU A 174 17.79 -1.96 -3.94
C GLU A 174 17.90 -3.39 -3.43
N GLY A 175 19.02 -4.04 -3.74
CA GLY A 175 19.35 -5.35 -3.18
C GLY A 175 19.68 -5.26 -1.70
N ILE A 176 19.22 -6.23 -0.92
CA ILE A 176 19.44 -6.26 0.54
C ILE A 176 20.63 -7.13 0.86
N ILE A 177 21.63 -6.54 1.50
CA ILE A 177 22.77 -7.26 2.07
C ILE A 177 22.42 -7.88 3.42
N GLY A 178 23.01 -9.04 3.71
CA GLY A 178 23.01 -9.58 5.07
C GLY A 178 21.84 -10.51 5.41
N VAL A 179 20.97 -10.83 4.44
CA VAL A 179 19.92 -11.84 4.62
C VAL A 179 20.58 -13.20 4.69
N GLU A 180 20.27 -14.00 5.72
CA GLU A 180 20.75 -15.37 5.84
C GLU A 180 19.79 -16.32 5.11
N ILE A 181 20.29 -17.09 4.15
CA ILE A 181 19.53 -18.08 3.40
C ILE A 181 20.11 -19.46 3.68
N SER A 182 19.27 -20.42 4.06
CA SER A 182 19.67 -21.82 4.25
C SER A 182 18.92 -22.74 3.29
N LEU A 183 19.53 -23.89 2.98
CA LEU A 183 18.99 -24.87 2.05
C LEU A 183 18.97 -26.23 2.71
N THR A 184 17.81 -26.87 2.73
CA THR A 184 17.66 -28.27 3.16
C THR A 184 17.01 -29.09 2.07
N GLY A 185 17.11 -30.42 2.11
CA GLY A 185 16.48 -31.25 1.09
C GLY A 185 17.01 -32.67 1.04
N VAL A 186 16.75 -33.32 -0.08
CA VAL A 186 17.16 -34.70 -0.36
C VAL A 186 17.61 -34.79 -1.82
N THR A 187 18.78 -35.38 -2.07
CA THR A 187 19.25 -35.64 -3.45
C THR A 187 18.39 -36.70 -4.14
N GLY A 188 18.50 -36.85 -5.46
CA GLY A 188 17.83 -37.91 -6.22
C GLY A 188 18.14 -39.31 -5.70
N ALA A 189 19.37 -39.53 -5.23
CA ALA A 189 19.82 -40.78 -4.59
C ALA A 189 19.29 -40.98 -3.16
N GLY A 190 18.56 -40.01 -2.59
CA GLY A 190 17.95 -40.13 -1.26
C GLY A 190 18.81 -39.62 -0.10
N GLU A 191 19.93 -38.95 -0.37
CA GLU A 191 20.81 -38.42 0.67
C GLU A 191 20.32 -37.08 1.20
N SER A 192 20.31 -36.89 2.53
CA SER A 192 19.87 -35.64 3.15
C SER A 192 20.89 -34.51 2.95
N VAL A 193 20.39 -33.34 2.58
CA VAL A 193 21.18 -32.11 2.38
C VAL A 193 20.79 -31.06 3.42
N ASN A 194 21.79 -30.39 3.98
CA ASN A 194 21.64 -29.23 4.85
C ASN A 194 22.85 -28.30 4.65
N LEU A 195 22.63 -27.19 3.97
CA LEU A 195 23.63 -26.21 3.57
C LEU A 195 23.23 -24.81 4.07
N GLY A 196 24.23 -23.95 4.25
CA GLY A 196 24.05 -22.56 4.67
C GLY A 196 24.37 -22.28 6.15
N PRO A 197 24.11 -21.03 6.61
CA PRO A 197 23.55 -19.96 5.80
C PRO A 197 24.55 -19.40 4.77
N VAL A 198 24.06 -19.12 3.57
CA VAL A 198 24.67 -18.17 2.64
C VAL A 198 24.12 -16.79 2.97
N ILE A 199 24.92 -15.74 2.80
CA ILE A 199 24.52 -14.37 3.11
C ILE A 199 24.41 -13.59 1.81
N SER A 200 23.28 -12.92 1.58
CA SER A 200 23.11 -12.05 0.41
C SER A 200 24.17 -10.93 0.38
N ASP A 201 24.68 -10.64 -0.81
CA ASP A 201 25.77 -9.70 -0.99
C ASP A 201 25.32 -8.22 -1.00
N ASN A 202 26.25 -7.28 -1.24
CA ASN A 202 25.93 -5.84 -1.26
C ASN A 202 24.93 -5.42 -2.36
N ASN A 203 24.68 -6.29 -3.32
CA ASN A 203 23.68 -6.08 -4.36
C ASN A 203 22.53 -7.08 -4.20
N GLY A 204 22.32 -7.68 -3.02
CA GLY A 204 21.21 -8.60 -2.80
C GLY A 204 21.35 -9.99 -3.39
N PHE A 205 22.47 -10.32 -4.06
CA PHE A 205 22.59 -11.63 -4.71
C PHE A 205 23.00 -12.73 -3.73
N TYR A 206 22.45 -13.93 -3.92
CA TYR A 206 22.84 -15.14 -3.19
C TYR A 206 22.95 -16.34 -4.13
N GLU A 207 23.75 -17.35 -3.77
CA GLU A 207 23.94 -18.55 -4.58
C GLU A 207 24.28 -19.79 -3.73
N PHE A 208 23.62 -20.90 -4.04
CA PHE A 208 24.01 -22.26 -3.69
C PHE A 208 24.48 -22.98 -4.94
N ALA A 209 25.78 -23.25 -5.02
CA ALA A 209 26.40 -23.92 -6.15
C ALA A 209 26.77 -25.38 -5.85
N ASN A 210 26.95 -26.18 -6.92
CA ASN A 210 27.36 -27.58 -6.87
C ASN A 210 26.35 -28.49 -6.14
N LEU A 211 25.06 -28.26 -6.36
CA LEU A 211 23.99 -29.09 -5.82
C LEU A 211 23.82 -30.33 -6.69
N ASP A 212 23.70 -31.50 -6.08
CA ASP A 212 23.27 -32.69 -6.83
C ASP A 212 21.78 -32.54 -7.22
N PRO A 213 21.30 -33.16 -8.30
CA PRO A 213 19.85 -33.21 -8.58
C PRO A 213 19.06 -33.74 -7.38
N GLY A 214 17.83 -33.25 -7.19
CA GLY A 214 17.03 -33.59 -6.01
C GLY A 214 15.90 -32.61 -5.72
N THR A 215 15.31 -32.72 -4.54
CA THR A 215 14.23 -31.85 -4.06
C THR A 215 14.69 -31.09 -2.81
N TYR A 216 14.51 -29.78 -2.83
CA TYR A 216 15.05 -28.85 -1.85
C TYR A 216 14.01 -27.89 -1.29
N THR A 217 14.31 -27.34 -0.12
CA THR A 217 13.61 -26.22 0.52
C THR A 217 14.63 -25.14 0.82
N LEU A 218 14.35 -23.92 0.37
CA LEU A 218 15.07 -22.73 0.81
C LEU A 218 14.36 -22.09 1.99
N HIS A 219 15.14 -21.52 2.91
CA HIS A 219 14.65 -20.74 4.04
C HIS A 219 15.40 -19.42 4.12
N PHE A 220 14.67 -18.31 4.04
CA PHE A 220 15.16 -16.95 4.20
C PHE A 220 14.89 -16.46 5.63
N ASP A 221 15.94 -16.08 6.36
CA ASP A 221 15.80 -15.54 7.71
C ASP A 221 15.26 -14.11 7.66
N ILE A 222 13.98 -13.98 8.05
CA ILE A 222 13.25 -12.71 8.07
C ILE A 222 13.97 -11.66 8.95
N GLY A 223 14.55 -12.08 10.08
CA GLY A 223 15.11 -11.17 11.09
C GLY A 223 16.55 -10.73 10.85
N ALA A 224 17.28 -11.38 9.94
CA ALA A 224 18.71 -11.16 9.76
C ALA A 224 19.06 -9.79 9.12
N SER A 225 18.16 -9.25 8.29
CA SER A 225 18.35 -7.98 7.57
C SER A 225 18.05 -6.73 8.40
N GLY A 226 17.40 -6.89 9.57
CA GLY A 226 16.79 -5.78 10.30
C GLY A 226 15.51 -5.24 9.66
N MET A 227 14.99 -5.92 8.63
CA MET A 227 13.62 -5.75 8.14
C MET A 227 12.69 -6.71 8.87
N ASP A 228 11.39 -6.43 8.84
CA ASP A 228 10.42 -7.11 9.71
C ASP A 228 9.50 -8.08 8.97
N ALA A 229 9.43 -8.03 7.64
CA ALA A 229 8.48 -8.84 6.87
C ALA A 229 8.89 -9.11 5.42
N LEU A 230 8.33 -10.19 4.89
CA LEU A 230 8.41 -10.62 3.50
C LEU A 230 7.09 -10.33 2.77
N THR A 231 7.20 -10.10 1.48
CA THR A 231 6.07 -10.15 0.55
C THR A 231 5.98 -11.51 -0.12
N ALA A 232 4.80 -11.84 -0.64
CA ALA A 232 4.60 -13.04 -1.42
C ALA A 232 3.74 -12.73 -2.64
N GLN A 233 4.11 -13.34 -3.76
CA GLN A 233 3.38 -13.26 -5.01
C GLN A 233 3.33 -14.66 -5.61
N GLY A 234 2.12 -15.24 -5.66
CA GLY A 234 1.95 -16.64 -6.06
C GLY A 234 1.98 -16.81 -7.58
N ASN A 235 3.15 -16.78 -8.22
CA ASN A 235 3.25 -17.03 -9.66
C ASN A 235 4.53 -17.72 -10.14
N GLY A 236 5.63 -17.75 -9.39
CA GLY A 236 6.88 -18.45 -9.76
C GLY A 236 7.43 -17.97 -11.11
N GLN A 237 7.50 -16.65 -11.30
CA GLN A 237 8.06 -16.02 -12.49
C GLN A 237 9.41 -15.42 -12.14
N SER A 238 10.23 -15.11 -13.13
CA SER A 238 11.35 -14.20 -12.91
C SER A 238 10.79 -12.88 -12.36
N TYR A 239 11.29 -12.38 -11.23
CA TYR A 239 10.96 -11.08 -10.63
C TYR A 239 9.77 -10.99 -9.66
N ASP A 240 9.33 -12.10 -9.06
CA ASP A 240 8.33 -12.08 -7.97
C ASP A 240 8.89 -12.68 -6.66
N SER A 241 8.24 -12.39 -5.54
CA SER A 241 8.70 -12.86 -4.22
C SER A 241 8.11 -14.23 -3.91
N ASP A 242 8.97 -15.24 -3.80
CA ASP A 242 8.59 -16.64 -3.59
C ASP A 242 8.35 -17.07 -2.13
N PRO A 243 9.15 -16.61 -1.14
CA PRO A 243 9.05 -17.12 0.21
C PRO A 243 7.68 -16.92 0.83
N ASP A 244 7.22 -17.93 1.57
CA ASP A 244 6.07 -17.77 2.46
C ASP A 244 6.38 -16.66 3.49
N PRO A 245 5.51 -15.65 3.66
CA PRO A 245 5.84 -14.50 4.48
C PRO A 245 5.75 -14.78 5.99
N GLU A 246 5.14 -15.89 6.40
CA GLU A 246 5.08 -16.34 7.80
C GLU A 246 6.29 -17.20 8.16
N THR A 247 6.77 -18.05 7.25
CA THR A 247 7.85 -19.01 7.55
C THR A 247 9.21 -18.64 6.94
N GLY A 248 9.23 -17.86 5.86
CA GLY A 248 10.42 -17.58 5.06
C GLY A 248 10.81 -18.73 4.12
N ASP A 249 9.96 -19.75 3.96
CA ASP A 249 10.31 -20.96 3.20
C ASP A 249 9.82 -20.92 1.75
N VAL A 250 10.62 -21.51 0.87
CA VAL A 250 10.24 -21.92 -0.50
C VAL A 250 10.44 -23.43 -0.57
N GLU A 251 9.34 -24.18 -0.55
CA GLU A 251 9.34 -25.64 -0.51
C GLU A 251 9.33 -26.29 -1.91
N ASP A 252 9.62 -27.59 -1.96
CA ASP A 252 9.47 -28.45 -3.16
C ASP A 252 10.23 -27.97 -4.41
N ILE A 253 11.41 -27.37 -4.23
CA ILE A 253 12.29 -26.96 -5.33
C ILE A 253 12.94 -28.20 -5.95
N GLU A 254 12.44 -28.64 -7.09
CA GLU A 254 13.06 -29.71 -7.87
C GLU A 254 14.20 -29.18 -8.73
N LEU A 255 15.39 -29.78 -8.56
CA LEU A 255 16.55 -29.55 -9.41
C LEU A 255 16.89 -30.77 -10.24
N VAL A 256 17.07 -30.54 -11.53
CA VAL A 256 17.60 -31.54 -12.47
C VAL A 256 19.05 -31.25 -12.85
N SER A 257 19.67 -32.27 -13.46
CA SER A 257 21.05 -32.28 -13.91
C SER A 257 21.44 -31.03 -14.73
N GLY A 258 22.36 -30.24 -14.18
CA GLY A 258 22.90 -29.03 -14.82
C GLY A 258 21.99 -27.80 -14.79
N GLN A 259 20.88 -27.84 -14.05
CA GLN A 259 19.96 -26.72 -13.94
C GLN A 259 20.61 -25.51 -13.24
N THR A 260 20.31 -24.32 -13.75
CA THR A 260 20.54 -23.05 -13.07
C THR A 260 19.19 -22.44 -12.79
N ASN A 261 18.78 -22.44 -11.53
CA ASN A 261 17.54 -21.82 -11.09
C ASN A 261 17.85 -20.42 -10.56
N VAL A 262 17.33 -19.41 -11.27
CA VAL A 262 17.46 -17.98 -10.97
C VAL A 262 16.09 -17.30 -10.91
N ASP A 263 15.07 -18.07 -10.55
CA ASP A 263 13.69 -17.57 -10.43
C ASP A 263 13.23 -17.65 -8.96
N ILE A 264 14.16 -17.75 -7.99
CA ILE A 264 13.81 -17.72 -6.56
C ILE A 264 14.34 -16.43 -5.97
N ASP A 265 13.43 -15.51 -5.71
CA ASP A 265 13.76 -14.19 -5.20
C ASP A 265 12.97 -13.90 -3.90
N ALA A 266 13.52 -13.04 -3.03
CA ALA A 266 12.85 -12.64 -1.79
C ALA A 266 12.70 -11.11 -1.63
N GLY A 267 11.45 -10.64 -1.61
CA GLY A 267 11.11 -9.23 -1.40
C GLY A 267 10.78 -8.93 0.06
N PHE A 268 11.57 -8.06 0.69
CA PHE A 268 11.39 -7.66 2.09
C PHE A 268 10.88 -6.22 2.19
N TYR A 269 10.12 -5.92 3.23
CA TYR A 269 9.73 -4.54 3.54
C TYR A 269 9.82 -4.24 5.04
N ARG A 270 9.78 -2.94 5.34
CA ARG A 270 9.69 -2.42 6.71
C ARG A 270 8.31 -1.82 6.93
N TYR A 271 7.77 -2.01 8.13
CA TYR A 271 6.46 -1.46 8.48
C TYR A 271 6.50 0.07 8.43
N PRO A 272 5.58 0.72 7.68
CA PRO A 272 5.40 2.16 7.72
C PRO A 272 4.78 2.61 9.05
N VAL A 273 4.95 3.88 9.36
CA VAL A 273 4.35 4.58 10.50
C VAL A 273 3.60 5.79 9.96
N VAL A 274 2.34 5.96 10.40
CA VAL A 274 1.51 7.11 10.04
C VAL A 274 0.82 7.66 11.27
N GLY A 275 0.72 8.98 11.39
CA GLY A 275 0.05 9.63 12.51
C GLY A 275 0.23 11.14 12.52
N ASP A 276 0.04 11.70 13.71
CA ASP A 276 0.62 12.93 14.26
C ASP A 276 -0.35 13.57 15.26
N TYR A 277 -1.27 14.44 14.85
CA TYR A 277 -1.97 15.32 15.79
C TYR A 277 -3.41 15.70 15.38
N VAL A 278 -4.29 15.79 16.38
CA VAL A 278 -5.63 16.36 16.25
C VAL A 278 -5.76 17.49 17.26
N TRP A 279 -6.23 18.65 16.81
CA TRP A 279 -6.22 19.86 17.62
C TRP A 279 -7.49 20.69 17.52
N GLU A 280 -7.71 21.48 18.56
CA GLU A 280 -8.75 22.48 18.61
C GLU A 280 -8.24 23.76 17.94
N ASP A 281 -8.65 24.00 16.70
CA ASP A 281 -8.31 25.21 15.96
C ASP A 281 -9.11 26.39 16.53
N LEU A 282 -8.46 27.16 17.39
CA LEU A 282 -9.11 28.18 18.19
C LEU A 282 -9.52 29.38 17.36
N ASN A 283 -8.91 29.57 16.18
CA ASN A 283 -9.16 30.75 15.37
C ASN A 283 -9.70 30.39 13.96
N GLY A 284 -9.81 29.10 13.64
CA GLY A 284 -10.39 28.58 12.42
C GLY A 284 -9.54 28.79 11.17
N ASN A 285 -8.23 29.03 11.31
CA ASN A 285 -7.36 29.32 10.17
C ASN A 285 -6.82 28.06 9.48
N GLY A 286 -7.01 26.88 10.07
CA GLY A 286 -6.52 25.61 9.58
C GLY A 286 -5.04 25.34 9.80
N ILE A 287 -4.38 26.11 10.66
CA ILE A 287 -2.96 26.02 10.97
C ILE A 287 -2.81 25.80 12.47
N GLN A 288 -1.95 24.87 12.86
CA GLN A 288 -1.58 24.62 14.25
C GLN A 288 -0.83 25.81 14.85
N ASP A 289 -1.52 26.61 15.66
CA ASP A 289 -0.93 27.72 16.39
C ASP A 289 -0.45 27.31 17.79
N GLN A 290 0.52 28.05 18.34
CA GLN A 290 1.20 27.69 19.61
C GLN A 290 0.25 27.53 20.82
N ASP A 291 -0.88 28.24 20.82
CA ASP A 291 -1.82 28.28 21.94
C ASP A 291 -3.02 27.33 21.74
N GLU A 292 -2.99 26.49 20.72
CA GLU A 292 -4.08 25.59 20.37
C GLU A 292 -3.90 24.20 21.02
N PRO A 293 -4.88 23.73 21.80
CA PRO A 293 -4.75 22.48 22.53
C PRO A 293 -5.02 21.26 21.63
N GLY A 294 -4.38 20.14 21.96
CA GLY A 294 -4.69 18.84 21.36
C GLY A 294 -6.04 18.32 21.84
N MET A 295 -6.74 17.58 20.99
CA MET A 295 -8.05 17.00 21.31
C MET A 295 -7.91 15.53 21.70
N GLU A 296 -8.21 15.20 22.96
CA GLU A 296 -8.17 13.82 23.47
C GLU A 296 -9.38 12.99 23.04
N GLY A 297 -9.15 11.70 22.76
CA GLY A 297 -10.22 10.71 22.58
C GLY A 297 -10.93 10.78 21.23
N ILE A 298 -10.36 11.48 20.25
CA ILE A 298 -10.83 11.50 18.87
C ILE A 298 -10.48 10.17 18.22
N GLU A 299 -11.50 9.47 17.69
CA GLU A 299 -11.31 8.22 16.96
C GLU A 299 -10.72 8.51 15.58
N VAL A 300 -9.62 7.83 15.25
CA VAL A 300 -8.97 7.89 13.95
C VAL A 300 -8.95 6.49 13.37
N THR A 301 -9.44 6.35 12.13
CA THR A 301 -9.47 5.11 11.38
C THR A 301 -8.53 5.20 10.18
N LEU A 302 -7.66 4.20 10.02
CA LEU A 302 -6.85 3.99 8.84
C LEU A 302 -7.50 2.88 7.98
N ASP A 303 -7.95 3.25 6.79
CA ASP A 303 -8.53 2.34 5.80
C ASP A 303 -7.49 1.96 4.76
N ILE A 304 -7.24 0.66 4.61
CA ILE A 304 -6.36 0.11 3.58
C ILE A 304 -7.18 -0.23 2.34
N LEU A 305 -6.85 0.39 1.21
CA LEU A 305 -7.58 0.19 -0.04
C LEU A 305 -7.37 -1.24 -0.57
N PHE A 306 -8.38 -1.74 -1.29
CA PHE A 306 -8.42 -3.06 -1.95
C PHE A 306 -8.39 -4.30 -1.03
N SER A 307 -7.79 -4.22 0.15
CA SER A 307 -7.86 -5.27 1.18
C SER A 307 -9.10 -5.15 2.07
N TYR A 308 -9.69 -3.94 2.15
CA TYR A 308 -10.77 -3.58 3.08
C TYR A 308 -10.39 -3.78 4.56
N ALA A 309 -9.09 -3.81 4.87
CA ALA A 309 -8.61 -3.83 6.24
C ALA A 309 -8.73 -2.43 6.85
N THR A 310 -9.18 -2.36 8.11
CA THR A 310 -9.35 -1.12 8.84
C THR A 310 -8.68 -1.22 10.20
N TYR A 311 -8.01 -0.14 10.60
CA TYR A 311 -7.34 -0.03 11.89
C TYR A 311 -7.87 1.20 12.60
N VAL A 312 -8.09 1.10 13.91
CA VAL A 312 -8.68 2.20 14.70
C VAL A 312 -7.78 2.49 15.89
N THR A 313 -7.55 3.77 16.13
CA THR A 313 -6.88 4.28 17.33
C THR A 313 -7.65 5.50 17.85
N THR A 314 -7.27 6.01 19.01
CA THR A 314 -7.79 7.25 19.56
C THR A 314 -6.65 8.18 19.95
N THR A 315 -6.84 9.47 19.78
CA THR A 315 -5.87 10.48 20.21
C THR A 315 -5.67 10.47 21.73
N ASP A 316 -4.44 10.76 22.17
CA ASP A 316 -4.08 10.82 23.58
C ASP A 316 -4.44 12.18 24.25
N GLU A 317 -4.10 12.36 25.52
CA GLU A 317 -4.39 13.59 26.30
C GLU A 317 -3.80 14.87 25.68
N ASN A 318 -2.82 14.72 24.78
CA ASN A 318 -2.19 15.81 24.04
C ASN A 318 -2.55 15.70 22.55
N GLY A 319 -3.67 15.12 22.15
CA GLY A 319 -4.13 15.10 20.76
C GLY A 319 -3.33 14.19 19.81
N HIS A 320 -2.31 13.47 20.27
CA HIS A 320 -1.48 12.67 19.37
C HIS A 320 -2.06 11.29 19.09
N TYR A 321 -1.89 10.81 17.86
CA TYR A 321 -2.23 9.45 17.47
C TYR A 321 -1.16 8.84 16.57
N ILE A 322 -1.06 7.51 16.57
CA ILE A 322 -0.08 6.78 15.76
C ILE A 322 -0.59 5.40 15.35
N PHE A 323 -0.36 5.05 14.09
CA PHE A 323 -0.43 3.70 13.56
C PHE A 323 1.02 3.23 13.35
N ASP A 324 1.49 2.36 14.24
CA ASP A 324 2.88 1.93 14.26
C ASP A 324 3.05 0.47 13.82
N LYS A 325 4.32 0.03 13.87
CA LYS A 325 4.72 -1.33 13.51
C LYS A 325 3.99 -2.45 14.27
N SER A 326 3.34 -2.18 15.40
CA SER A 326 2.56 -3.21 16.13
C SER A 326 1.39 -3.74 15.32
N LEU A 327 0.94 -2.98 14.32
CA LEU A 327 -0.15 -3.35 13.40
C LEU A 327 0.34 -4.18 12.21
N GLN A 328 1.66 -4.31 12.03
CA GLN A 328 2.28 -5.05 10.92
C GLN A 328 1.75 -4.60 9.54
N LEU A 329 1.62 -3.28 9.36
CA LEU A 329 1.08 -2.69 8.14
C LEU A 329 1.99 -2.96 6.94
N ARG A 330 1.44 -3.53 5.88
CA ARG A 330 2.13 -3.63 4.59
C ARG A 330 2.08 -2.27 3.87
N PRO A 331 3.14 -1.88 3.13
CA PRO A 331 3.05 -0.78 2.18
C PRO A 331 1.80 -0.91 1.30
N SER A 332 1.06 0.18 1.15
CA SER A 332 -0.29 0.15 0.59
C SER A 332 -0.86 1.54 0.32
N GLU A 333 -1.86 1.61 -0.57
CA GLU A 333 -2.71 2.79 -0.71
C GLU A 333 -3.71 2.86 0.44
N SER A 334 -3.81 4.02 1.08
CA SER A 334 -4.56 4.22 2.32
C SER A 334 -5.34 5.53 2.35
N GLN A 335 -6.25 5.65 3.31
CA GLN A 335 -6.99 6.87 3.66
C GLN A 335 -7.18 6.92 5.17
N LEU A 336 -7.15 8.12 5.76
CA LEU A 336 -7.52 8.33 7.15
C LEU A 336 -8.92 8.91 7.25
N HIS A 337 -9.65 8.51 8.28
CA HIS A 337 -10.96 9.03 8.68
C HIS A 337 -10.92 9.45 10.14
N PHE A 338 -11.40 10.66 10.43
CA PHE A 338 -11.45 11.25 11.75
C PHE A 338 -12.90 11.47 12.16
N GLU A 339 -13.23 11.06 13.38
CA GLU A 339 -14.56 11.30 13.94
C GLU A 339 -14.55 12.60 14.76
N LYS A 340 -15.37 13.57 14.37
CA LYS A 340 -15.52 14.81 15.13
C LYS A 340 -16.66 14.70 16.17
N PRO A 341 -16.58 15.40 17.31
CA PRO A 341 -17.75 15.61 18.15
C PRO A 341 -18.88 16.35 17.40
N ASP A 342 -20.12 16.21 17.87
CA ASP A 342 -21.30 16.83 17.23
C ASP A 342 -21.15 18.36 17.13
N GLU A 343 -20.68 19.00 18.21
CA GLU A 343 -20.54 20.46 18.33
C GLU A 343 -19.26 21.01 17.71
N TYR A 344 -18.59 20.24 16.85
CA TYR A 344 -17.39 20.67 16.16
C TYR A 344 -17.57 20.56 14.65
N VAL A 345 -16.74 21.26 13.91
CA VAL A 345 -16.59 21.11 12.46
C VAL A 345 -15.10 21.11 12.12
N PHE A 346 -14.74 20.45 11.04
CA PHE A 346 -13.35 20.43 10.57
C PHE A 346 -12.94 21.80 10.01
N THR A 347 -11.70 22.18 10.27
CA THR A 347 -11.11 23.44 9.80
C THR A 347 -10.68 23.40 8.33
N ILE A 348 -10.10 24.48 7.82
CA ILE A 348 -9.60 24.61 6.46
C ILE A 348 -8.47 23.58 6.20
N ILE A 349 -8.64 22.77 5.16
CA ILE A 349 -7.63 21.81 4.70
C ILE A 349 -6.48 22.50 3.95
N ASN A 350 -5.24 22.02 4.11
CA ASN A 350 -4.04 22.48 3.40
C ASN A 350 -3.80 24.01 3.51
N ALA A 351 -4.06 24.60 4.69
CA ALA A 351 -4.00 26.04 4.91
C ALA A 351 -2.57 26.58 5.12
N GLY A 352 -1.59 25.71 5.33
CA GLY A 352 -0.26 26.05 5.81
C GLY A 352 0.84 25.13 5.28
N PRO A 353 1.97 25.03 6.01
CA PRO A 353 2.94 23.96 5.78
C PRO A 353 2.37 22.62 6.25
N ASP A 354 2.59 21.57 5.46
CA ASP A 354 2.14 20.18 5.67
C ASP A 354 2.27 19.66 7.11
N SER A 355 3.33 20.02 7.83
CA SER A 355 3.56 19.57 9.22
C SER A 355 2.80 20.37 10.28
N LEU A 356 1.91 21.27 9.88
CA LEU A 356 1.25 22.26 10.75
C LEU A 356 -0.15 22.63 10.25
N ASP A 357 -0.71 21.96 9.25
CA ASP A 357 -2.05 22.25 8.74
C ASP A 357 -2.92 20.99 8.72
N SER A 358 -4.20 21.16 8.37
CA SER A 358 -5.16 20.05 8.41
C SER A 358 -5.17 19.33 7.07
N ASP A 359 -5.14 18.00 7.08
CA ASP A 359 -5.30 17.15 5.87
C ASP A 359 -6.73 16.68 5.65
N VAL A 360 -7.61 17.01 6.59
CA VAL A 360 -8.98 16.50 6.59
C VAL A 360 -9.90 17.36 5.74
N ILE A 361 -10.58 16.71 4.79
CA ILE A 361 -11.59 17.33 3.93
C ILE A 361 -12.82 17.68 4.78
N PRO A 362 -13.21 18.96 4.92
CA PRO A 362 -14.08 19.37 6.02
C PRO A 362 -15.49 18.77 6.01
N GLY A 363 -16.03 18.52 4.81
CA GLY A 363 -17.37 17.97 4.64
C GLY A 363 -17.45 16.44 4.80
N SER A 364 -16.32 15.75 4.91
CA SER A 364 -16.28 14.28 4.91
C SER A 364 -15.45 13.65 6.04
N GLY A 365 -14.61 14.41 6.73
CA GLY A 365 -13.79 13.87 7.83
C GLY A 365 -12.69 12.91 7.38
N VAL A 366 -12.38 12.87 6.09
CA VAL A 366 -11.32 12.00 5.51
C VAL A 366 -10.22 12.81 4.88
N THR A 367 -9.02 12.23 4.81
CA THR A 367 -7.91 12.75 4.01
C THR A 367 -8.08 12.45 2.51
N TYR A 368 -7.22 13.01 1.67
CA TYR A 368 -6.98 12.42 0.35
C TYR A 368 -6.33 11.04 0.48
N PHE A 369 -6.40 10.23 -0.58
CA PHE A 369 -5.67 8.97 -0.65
C PHE A 369 -4.16 9.23 -0.67
N PHE A 370 -3.41 8.38 0.04
CA PHE A 370 -1.96 8.43 0.09
C PHE A 370 -1.35 7.03 0.05
N SER A 371 -0.10 6.94 -0.36
CA SER A 371 0.67 5.70 -0.37
C SER A 371 1.51 5.59 0.90
N LEU A 372 1.48 4.43 1.55
CA LEU A 372 2.44 4.03 2.57
C LEU A 372 3.56 3.22 1.90
N TYR A 373 4.81 3.63 2.07
CA TYR A 373 5.99 2.95 1.52
C TYR A 373 6.80 2.21 2.60
N SER A 374 7.65 1.27 2.17
CA SER A 374 8.54 0.52 3.08
C SER A 374 9.34 1.44 4.02
N GLY A 375 9.09 1.30 5.32
CA GLY A 375 9.80 2.02 6.37
C GLY A 375 9.57 3.54 6.39
N GLN A 376 8.57 4.05 5.66
CA GLN A 376 8.17 5.46 5.72
C GLN A 376 7.64 5.80 7.12
N GLU A 377 8.07 6.93 7.66
CA GLU A 377 7.46 7.55 8.84
C GLU A 377 6.87 8.88 8.37
N ASP A 378 5.54 8.95 8.37
CA ASP A 378 4.78 10.10 7.91
C ASP A 378 3.89 10.63 9.04
N LEU A 379 4.40 11.67 9.70
CA LEU A 379 3.78 12.33 10.84
C LEU A 379 3.38 13.75 10.44
N THR A 380 2.60 13.85 9.37
CA THR A 380 2.05 15.14 8.89
C THR A 380 0.56 15.05 8.61
N TYR A 381 -0.09 13.93 8.94
CA TYR A 381 -1.53 13.81 8.74
C TYR A 381 -2.24 14.34 9.98
N ASP A 382 -2.68 15.60 9.91
CA ASP A 382 -3.28 16.25 11.06
C ASP A 382 -4.75 16.62 10.81
N ALA A 383 -5.51 16.76 11.90
CA ALA A 383 -6.91 17.15 11.84
C ALA A 383 -7.23 18.31 12.80
N GLY A 384 -7.52 19.47 12.23
CA GLY A 384 -7.97 20.63 13.00
C GLY A 384 -9.50 20.69 13.05
N MET A 385 -10.06 21.00 14.22
CA MET A 385 -11.50 21.19 14.39
C MET A 385 -11.79 22.42 15.26
N TYR A 386 -12.90 23.11 15.00
CA TYR A 386 -13.37 24.23 15.82
C TYR A 386 -14.84 24.06 16.19
N GLY A 387 -15.25 24.66 17.31
CA GLY A 387 -16.62 24.58 17.80
C GLY A 387 -17.65 25.17 16.83
N ASP A 388 -18.80 24.50 16.69
CA ASP A 388 -19.96 24.97 15.93
C ASP A 388 -20.56 26.21 16.62
N ARG A 389 -20.79 27.29 15.86
CA ARG A 389 -21.24 28.59 16.41
C ARG A 389 -22.55 29.03 15.81
N LYS A 390 -23.41 29.59 16.66
CA LYS A 390 -24.70 30.16 16.27
C LYS A 390 -24.68 31.67 16.46
N ILE A 391 -25.04 32.36 15.38
CA ILE A 391 -25.46 33.76 15.43
C ILE A 391 -26.94 33.77 15.10
N SER A 392 -27.75 34.38 15.96
CA SER A 392 -29.19 34.49 15.82
C SER A 392 -29.70 35.80 16.39
N GLY A 393 -30.94 36.12 16.09
CA GLY A 393 -31.66 37.25 16.66
C GLY A 393 -33.11 37.26 16.17
N GLU A 394 -33.77 38.39 16.35
CA GLU A 394 -35.16 38.63 16.02
C GLU A 394 -35.34 39.86 15.13
N THR A 395 -36.45 39.86 14.40
CA THR A 395 -36.88 40.98 13.56
C THR A 395 -38.34 41.29 13.90
N TRP A 396 -38.65 42.56 14.12
CA TRP A 396 -39.99 42.97 14.56
C TRP A 396 -40.40 44.33 14.00
N GLU A 397 -41.71 44.59 14.05
CA GLU A 397 -42.27 45.89 13.72
C GLU A 397 -42.40 46.75 15.00
N ASP A 398 -41.54 47.76 15.15
CA ASP A 398 -41.65 48.79 16.18
C ASP A 398 -42.83 49.73 15.87
N THR A 399 -43.94 49.46 16.54
CA THR A 399 -45.21 50.18 16.31
C THR A 399 -45.29 51.51 17.05
N ASN A 400 -44.34 51.76 17.97
CA ASN A 400 -44.36 52.91 18.84
C ASN A 400 -43.12 53.81 18.75
N TYR A 401 -42.18 53.43 17.87
CA TYR A 401 -40.99 54.18 17.44
C TYR A 401 -39.99 54.44 18.57
N ASN A 402 -39.93 53.55 19.56
CA ASN A 402 -39.02 53.71 20.70
C ASN A 402 -37.71 52.90 20.57
N GLY A 403 -37.60 52.02 19.58
CA GLY A 403 -36.43 51.17 19.36
C GLY A 403 -36.28 50.02 20.35
N ILE A 404 -37.32 49.66 21.10
CA ILE A 404 -37.31 48.59 22.09
C ILE A 404 -38.40 47.58 21.72
N GLN A 405 -38.01 46.34 21.48
CA GLN A 405 -38.92 45.23 21.23
C GLN A 405 -39.82 44.97 22.43
N GLU A 406 -41.13 45.04 22.22
CA GLU A 406 -42.09 44.69 23.25
C GLU A 406 -43.07 43.59 22.83
N SER A 407 -43.57 42.85 23.82
CA SER A 407 -44.46 41.69 23.59
C SER A 407 -45.76 41.94 22.81
N PHE A 408 -46.15 43.20 22.55
CA PHE A 408 -47.32 43.53 21.75
C PHE A 408 -46.98 43.85 20.30
N GLU A 409 -45.71 44.02 19.98
CA GLU A 409 -45.19 44.35 18.67
C GLU A 409 -45.15 43.10 17.79
N PRO A 410 -45.62 43.17 16.54
CA PRO A 410 -45.69 41.99 15.71
C PRO A 410 -44.30 41.60 15.19
N PRO A 411 -44.01 40.30 15.05
CA PRO A 411 -42.77 39.83 14.44
C PRO A 411 -42.74 40.12 12.94
N MET A 412 -41.54 40.32 12.39
CA MET A 412 -41.36 40.60 10.97
C MET A 412 -40.80 39.38 10.24
N ALA A 413 -41.66 38.64 9.57
CA ALA A 413 -41.27 37.40 8.88
C ALA A 413 -40.72 37.64 7.47
N GLY A 414 -39.77 36.81 7.05
CA GLY A 414 -39.26 36.77 5.67
C GLY A 414 -38.26 37.87 5.32
N VAL A 415 -37.69 38.55 6.31
CA VAL A 415 -36.58 39.50 6.13
C VAL A 415 -35.35 38.75 5.67
N TYR A 416 -34.71 39.14 4.55
CA TYR A 416 -33.44 38.56 4.12
C TYR A 416 -32.27 39.15 4.91
N ILE A 417 -31.38 38.29 5.40
CA ILE A 417 -30.33 38.65 6.36
C ILE A 417 -29.01 38.02 5.92
N VAL A 418 -27.94 38.80 5.86
CA VAL A 418 -26.61 38.36 5.37
C VAL A 418 -25.55 38.63 6.44
N LEU A 419 -24.79 37.59 6.80
CA LEU A 419 -23.63 37.70 7.70
C LEU A 419 -22.37 37.95 6.88
N HIS A 420 -21.62 38.99 7.24
CA HIS A 420 -20.37 39.35 6.61
C HIS A 420 -19.19 39.26 7.58
N ARG A 421 -18.04 38.85 7.06
CA ARG A 421 -16.78 38.88 7.81
C ARG A 421 -16.15 40.27 7.72
N ALA A 422 -15.93 40.90 8.86
CA ALA A 422 -15.46 42.30 8.91
C ALA A 422 -14.01 42.48 8.41
N SER A 423 -13.20 41.42 8.38
CA SER A 423 -11.79 41.52 7.94
C SER A 423 -11.65 41.75 6.44
N ASP A 424 -12.57 41.23 5.63
CA ASP A 424 -12.46 41.19 4.17
C ASP A 424 -13.77 41.43 3.42
N ASP A 425 -14.86 41.77 4.13
CA ASP A 425 -16.18 42.09 3.56
C ASP A 425 -16.82 40.89 2.82
N SER A 426 -16.38 39.67 3.12
CA SER A 426 -16.89 38.46 2.48
C SER A 426 -18.20 37.98 3.11
N VAL A 427 -19.13 37.53 2.28
CA VAL A 427 -20.37 36.87 2.73
C VAL A 427 -20.00 35.50 3.32
N VAL A 428 -20.39 35.30 4.58
CA VAL A 428 -20.17 34.07 5.34
C VAL A 428 -21.39 33.16 5.21
N ALA A 429 -22.59 33.71 5.41
CA ALA A 429 -23.86 33.02 5.27
C ALA A 429 -25.01 34.00 5.09
N ASP A 430 -26.16 33.49 4.67
CA ASP A 430 -27.43 34.23 4.59
C ASP A 430 -28.60 33.38 5.07
N THR A 431 -29.67 34.03 5.51
CA THR A 431 -30.89 33.38 6.02
C THR A 431 -32.11 34.30 5.86
N TYR A 432 -33.28 33.80 6.27
CA TYR A 432 -34.51 34.59 6.38
C TYR A 432 -35.08 34.49 7.78
N SER A 433 -35.69 35.56 8.28
CA SER A 433 -36.49 35.50 9.50
C SER A 433 -37.73 34.61 9.30
N ASN A 434 -38.11 33.88 10.34
CA ASN A 434 -39.25 32.97 10.33
C ASN A 434 -40.58 33.68 10.65
N ASP A 435 -41.70 32.95 10.69
CA ASP A 435 -43.04 33.50 10.99
C ASP A 435 -43.16 34.15 12.38
N GLU A 436 -42.23 33.86 13.29
CA GLU A 436 -42.11 34.42 14.65
C GLU A 436 -41.05 35.53 14.71
N GLY A 437 -40.45 35.94 13.57
CA GLY A 437 -39.47 37.03 13.49
C GLY A 437 -38.04 36.59 13.80
N GLY A 438 -37.84 35.43 14.40
CA GLY A 438 -36.52 34.89 14.73
C GLY A 438 -35.76 34.40 13.51
N TYR A 439 -34.43 34.50 13.55
CA TYR A 439 -33.53 33.94 12.54
C TYR A 439 -32.31 33.30 13.20
N VAL A 440 -31.68 32.34 12.51
CA VAL A 440 -30.41 31.74 12.94
C VAL A 440 -29.56 31.47 11.70
N PHE A 441 -28.29 31.83 11.74
CA PHE A 441 -27.33 31.39 10.74
C PHE A 441 -27.04 29.91 10.96
N PRO A 442 -27.08 29.08 9.91
CA PRO A 442 -26.83 27.64 10.03
C PRO A 442 -25.48 27.37 10.71
N GLY A 443 -25.38 26.39 11.62
CA GLY A 443 -24.10 26.06 12.29
C GLY A 443 -22.96 25.68 11.32
N ASN A 444 -23.30 25.09 10.17
CA ASN A 444 -22.34 24.78 9.10
C ASN A 444 -21.89 25.99 8.25
N SER A 445 -22.10 27.22 8.72
CA SER A 445 -21.79 28.46 7.99
C SER A 445 -20.33 28.90 8.07
N ASN A 446 -19.43 28.09 8.65
CA ASN A 446 -18.02 28.43 8.84
C ASN A 446 -17.80 29.74 9.60
N ILE A 447 -18.55 29.91 10.69
CA ILE A 447 -18.43 31.05 11.60
C ILE A 447 -17.27 30.80 12.56
N TYR A 448 -16.09 31.31 12.24
CA TYR A 448 -14.87 31.28 13.08
C TYR A 448 -14.90 32.37 14.17
N PRO A 449 -14.06 32.35 15.22
CA PRO A 449 -13.91 33.51 16.06
C PRO A 449 -13.35 34.66 15.26
N GLY A 450 -13.89 35.84 15.49
CA GLY A 450 -13.54 36.96 14.66
C GLY A 450 -14.59 38.04 14.70
N GLN A 451 -14.40 39.01 13.83
CA GLN A 451 -15.23 40.19 13.77
C GLN A 451 -16.20 40.07 12.60
N TYR A 452 -17.48 40.33 12.88
CA TYR A 452 -18.59 40.19 11.94
C TYR A 452 -19.50 41.40 12.01
N TYR A 453 -20.30 41.59 10.97
CA TYR A 453 -21.46 42.45 11.00
C TYR A 453 -22.57 41.81 10.16
N ILE A 454 -23.82 42.18 10.42
CA ILE A 454 -24.99 41.66 9.71
C ILE A 454 -25.61 42.77 8.87
N GLU A 455 -26.02 42.41 7.66
CA GLU A 455 -26.81 43.24 6.75
C GLU A 455 -28.25 42.72 6.73
N PHE A 456 -29.19 43.60 7.07
CA PHE A 456 -30.62 43.34 6.99
C PHE A 456 -31.21 44.00 5.74
N GLU A 457 -32.14 43.31 5.08
CA GLU A 457 -32.81 43.82 3.88
C GLU A 457 -33.63 45.08 4.16
N ASP A 458 -33.53 46.06 3.25
CA ASP A 458 -34.44 47.21 3.17
C ASP A 458 -35.84 46.75 2.71
N ILE A 459 -36.84 46.90 3.57
CA ILE A 459 -38.22 46.50 3.27
C ILE A 459 -39.02 47.71 2.76
N TYR A 460 -39.68 47.55 1.61
CA TYR A 460 -40.54 48.60 1.06
C TYR A 460 -41.61 49.02 2.07
N ALA A 461 -41.75 50.35 2.27
CA ALA A 461 -42.63 51.00 3.23
C ALA A 461 -42.25 50.88 4.72
N TYR A 462 -41.06 50.35 5.03
CA TYR A 462 -40.52 50.34 6.38
C TYR A 462 -39.16 51.04 6.44
N SER A 463 -38.81 51.56 7.61
CA SER A 463 -37.47 52.06 7.93
C SER A 463 -37.00 51.37 9.21
N PHE A 464 -35.69 51.25 9.40
CA PHE A 464 -35.13 50.75 10.65
C PHE A 464 -35.42 51.72 11.81
N THR A 465 -35.73 51.16 12.98
CA THR A 465 -35.98 51.92 14.22
C THR A 465 -34.69 52.44 14.86
N LEU A 466 -34.80 53.13 16.00
CA LEU A 466 -33.64 53.64 16.74
C LEU A 466 -32.78 52.50 17.29
N GLN A 467 -31.47 52.62 17.05
CA GLN A 467 -30.45 51.70 17.55
C GLN A 467 -30.19 51.84 19.06
N ASP A 468 -29.90 50.74 19.75
CA ASP A 468 -29.40 50.65 21.13
C ASP A 468 -30.26 51.41 22.18
N GLN A 469 -31.60 51.34 22.09
CA GLN A 469 -32.51 52.07 23.00
C GLN A 469 -32.92 51.28 24.26
N GLY A 470 -32.60 49.99 24.35
CA GLY A 470 -33.12 49.06 25.35
C GLY A 470 -32.02 48.33 26.11
N ASP A 471 -32.28 47.06 26.44
CA ASP A 471 -31.20 46.12 26.78
C ASP A 471 -30.88 45.27 25.55
N GLU A 472 -29.68 44.68 25.53
CA GLU A 472 -29.13 43.97 24.36
C GLU A 472 -30.06 42.84 23.87
N ASP A 473 -30.92 42.27 24.72
CA ASP A 473 -31.86 41.21 24.32
C ASP A 473 -33.15 41.76 23.66
N THR A 474 -33.36 43.07 23.66
CA THR A 474 -34.65 43.69 23.25
C THR A 474 -34.50 44.99 22.47
N ASP A 475 -33.32 45.46 22.14
CA ASP A 475 -33.16 46.63 21.29
C ASP A 475 -32.69 46.28 19.89
N SER A 476 -32.68 47.28 19.00
CA SER A 476 -32.21 47.06 17.65
C SER A 476 -30.72 47.37 17.57
N ASP A 477 -29.94 46.45 17.02
CA ASP A 477 -28.51 46.64 16.72
C ASP A 477 -28.27 47.38 15.41
N VAL A 478 -29.31 47.55 14.59
CA VAL A 478 -29.16 48.02 13.22
C VAL A 478 -28.95 49.52 13.16
N ILE A 479 -27.86 49.95 12.54
CA ILE A 479 -27.57 51.34 12.22
C ILE A 479 -28.60 51.82 11.18
N PRO A 480 -29.53 52.74 11.53
CA PRO A 480 -30.74 52.94 10.75
C PRO A 480 -30.51 53.47 9.33
N GLU A 481 -29.42 54.21 9.11
CA GLU A 481 -29.08 54.76 7.80
C GLU A 481 -28.49 53.74 6.83
N THR A 482 -28.12 52.55 7.31
CA THR A 482 -27.33 51.58 6.53
C THR A 482 -27.93 50.18 6.46
N GLY A 483 -28.82 49.82 7.39
CA GLY A 483 -29.30 48.43 7.50
C GLY A 483 -28.25 47.46 8.01
N LEU A 484 -27.09 47.96 8.48
CA LEU A 484 -25.98 47.16 8.98
C LEU A 484 -25.91 47.24 10.51
N THR A 485 -25.46 46.19 11.16
CA THR A 485 -25.04 46.24 12.56
C THR A 485 -23.65 46.86 12.68
N PRO A 486 -23.26 47.39 13.85
CA PRO A 486 -21.87 47.56 14.20
C PRO A 486 -21.09 46.23 14.09
N VAL A 487 -19.77 46.33 13.98
CA VAL A 487 -18.90 45.17 14.00
C VAL A 487 -18.87 44.58 15.42
N PHE A 488 -19.35 43.35 15.58
CA PHE A 488 -19.29 42.59 16.82
C PHE A 488 -18.26 41.45 16.75
N THR A 489 -17.86 40.91 17.89
CA THR A 489 -16.86 39.84 17.98
C THR A 489 -17.50 38.55 18.43
N VAL A 490 -17.32 37.51 17.63
CA VAL A 490 -17.68 36.13 17.99
C VAL A 490 -16.47 35.51 18.67
N TYR A 491 -16.66 35.04 19.92
CA TYR A 491 -15.62 34.38 20.70
C TYR A 491 -15.73 32.85 20.59
N GLN A 492 -14.69 32.15 21.09
CA GLN A 492 -14.48 30.71 20.94
C GLN A 492 -15.72 29.85 21.25
N ASP A 493 -16.43 30.15 22.36
CA ASP A 493 -17.58 29.37 22.87
C ASP A 493 -18.87 30.21 23.02
N GLN A 494 -18.96 31.33 22.29
CA GLN A 494 -20.10 32.23 22.43
C GLN A 494 -21.11 31.99 21.31
N GLU A 495 -22.34 31.63 21.69
CA GLU A 495 -23.51 31.89 20.86
C GLU A 495 -23.84 33.38 20.98
N VAL A 496 -24.03 34.05 19.84
CA VAL A 496 -24.52 35.43 19.78
C VAL A 496 -25.99 35.33 19.41
N THR A 497 -26.90 35.76 20.28
CA THR A 497 -28.34 35.45 20.15
C THR A 497 -29.24 36.68 20.15
N ASP A 498 -28.61 37.84 20.21
CA ASP A 498 -29.11 39.15 20.58
C ASP A 498 -28.68 40.16 19.50
N VAL A 499 -28.86 39.80 18.23
CA VAL A 499 -28.58 40.72 17.11
C VAL A 499 -29.87 40.99 16.36
N ASP A 500 -30.56 42.05 16.73
CA ASP A 500 -31.97 42.21 16.40
C ASP A 500 -32.24 43.45 15.51
N ALA A 501 -33.26 43.36 14.65
CA ALA A 501 -33.65 44.44 13.74
C ALA A 501 -35.11 44.86 13.92
N GLY A 502 -35.30 46.06 14.46
CA GLY A 502 -36.61 46.70 14.57
C GLY A 502 -36.93 47.57 13.35
N TYR A 503 -38.16 47.48 12.86
CA TYR A 503 -38.65 48.24 11.72
C TYR A 503 -39.89 49.03 12.08
N TYR A 504 -40.02 50.28 11.68
CA TYR A 504 -41.29 50.99 11.77
C TYR A 504 -41.87 51.25 10.37
N GLU A 505 -43.19 51.25 10.25
CA GLU A 505 -43.87 51.62 9.02
C GLU A 505 -43.54 53.08 8.69
N SER A 506 -42.82 53.30 7.60
CA SER A 506 -42.51 54.65 7.15
C SER A 506 -43.82 55.31 6.76
N PRO A 507 -44.15 56.50 7.29
CA PRO A 507 -45.34 57.21 6.85
C PRO A 507 -45.22 57.33 5.33
N GLU A 508 -46.21 56.78 4.61
CA GLU A 508 -46.22 56.73 3.15
C GLU A 508 -45.55 57.99 2.63
N ASP A 509 -44.47 57.84 1.85
CA ASP A 509 -44.04 58.89 0.94
C ASP A 509 -45.33 59.36 0.29
N CYS A 510 -45.81 60.54 0.68
CA CYS A 510 -46.98 61.15 0.10
C CYS A 510 -46.58 61.36 -1.35
N ASP A 511 -46.90 60.37 -2.18
CA ASP A 511 -46.63 60.36 -3.59
C ASP A 511 -47.15 61.71 -4.09
N GLN A 512 -46.28 62.48 -4.74
CA GLN A 512 -46.55 63.82 -5.23
C GLN A 512 -47.62 63.86 -6.36
N GLU A 513 -48.56 62.93 -6.38
CA GLU A 513 -49.71 62.89 -7.29
C GLU A 513 -51.08 62.84 -6.58
N ALA A 514 -51.25 63.48 -5.42
CA ALA A 514 -52.58 63.91 -4.99
C ALA A 514 -52.52 65.09 -4.02
N ALA A 515 -52.45 66.31 -4.55
CA ALA A 515 -52.77 67.50 -3.78
C ALA A 515 -54.26 67.48 -3.37
N GLY A 516 -54.54 67.03 -2.15
CA GLY A 516 -55.85 67.16 -1.53
C GLY A 516 -56.02 66.27 -0.30
N GLU A 517 -55.89 66.88 0.89
CA GLU A 517 -56.34 66.40 2.21
C GLU A 517 -55.36 65.54 3.03
N CYS A 518 -54.27 66.17 3.52
CA CYS A 518 -53.69 65.85 4.83
C CYS A 518 -53.93 67.04 5.77
N GLU A 519 -55.08 67.08 6.45
CA GLU A 519 -55.20 67.75 7.75
C GLU A 519 -55.03 66.67 8.82
N ASP A 520 -54.23 66.98 9.85
CA ASP A 520 -53.96 66.20 11.07
C ASP A 520 -52.81 65.17 11.05
N ALA A 521 -51.57 65.67 10.92
CA ALA A 521 -50.43 65.10 11.64
C ALA A 521 -49.92 66.17 12.64
N GLN A 522 -50.35 66.07 13.89
CA GLN A 522 -49.84 66.89 14.99
C GLN A 522 -48.42 66.45 15.34
N LEU A 523 -47.43 67.15 14.78
CA LEU A 523 -46.03 67.06 15.20
C LEU A 523 -45.90 67.70 16.60
N PHE A 524 -45.79 66.88 17.65
CA PHE A 524 -45.34 67.32 18.97
C PHE A 524 -43.81 67.43 18.95
N CYS A 525 -43.29 68.60 18.59
CA CYS A 525 -41.91 68.97 18.95
C CYS A 525 -41.96 69.84 20.21
N ASP A 526 -41.57 69.27 21.35
CA ASP A 526 -41.29 70.02 22.56
C ASP A 526 -39.98 70.79 22.36
N LEU A 527 -40.06 72.11 22.48
CA LEU A 527 -39.06 73.07 22.00
C LEU A 527 -38.33 73.68 23.19
N GLU A 528 -37.48 72.90 23.88
CA GLU A 528 -36.60 73.43 24.94
C GLU A 528 -35.14 72.90 24.96
N GLU A 529 -34.74 71.92 24.12
CA GLU A 529 -33.37 71.35 24.17
C GLU A 529 -32.46 71.60 22.95
N LEU A 530 -32.81 72.53 22.05
CA LEU A 530 -32.02 72.82 20.84
C LEU A 530 -31.10 74.06 20.91
N ASN A 531 -30.82 74.57 22.11
CA ASN A 531 -30.11 75.86 22.26
C ASN A 531 -28.58 75.76 22.36
N ASP A 532 -27.97 74.56 22.32
CA ASP A 532 -26.50 74.43 22.42
C ASP A 532 -25.78 74.09 21.09
N PHE A 533 -26.49 73.64 20.05
CA PHE A 533 -25.84 73.21 18.79
C PHE A 533 -25.58 74.34 17.77
N CYS A 534 -26.27 75.48 17.89
CA CYS A 534 -26.21 76.56 16.90
C CYS A 534 -25.22 77.71 17.20
N SER A 535 -24.38 77.61 18.24
CA SER A 535 -23.50 78.72 18.65
C SER A 535 -22.08 78.72 18.06
N THR A 536 -21.69 77.69 17.29
CA THR A 536 -20.28 77.47 16.89
C THR A 536 -19.94 77.60 15.39
N MET A 537 -20.86 78.04 14.51
CA MET A 537 -20.56 78.22 13.06
C MET A 537 -20.93 79.60 12.47
N VAL A 538 -20.46 80.70 13.08
CA VAL A 538 -20.78 82.07 12.60
C VAL A 538 -19.65 82.75 11.78
N GLU A 539 -18.48 82.13 11.56
CA GLU A 539 -17.34 82.85 10.94
C GLU A 539 -17.04 82.57 9.45
N GLN A 540 -17.88 81.85 8.69
CA GLN A 540 -17.52 81.42 7.30
C GLN A 540 -18.56 81.70 6.19
N TRP A 541 -19.40 82.72 6.32
CA TRP A 541 -20.39 83.07 5.29
C TRP A 541 -19.96 84.31 4.47
N GLU A 542 -19.92 84.20 3.14
CA GLU A 542 -19.65 85.33 2.22
C GLU A 542 -20.95 85.88 1.61
N GLN A 543 -21.04 87.21 1.46
CA GLN A 543 -22.18 87.88 0.81
C GLN A 543 -22.05 87.85 -0.71
N VAL A 544 -23.09 87.38 -1.40
CA VAL A 544 -23.11 87.26 -2.86
C VAL A 544 -24.34 87.99 -3.45
N PRO A 545 -24.18 88.80 -4.51
CA PRO A 545 -25.32 89.45 -5.17
C PRO A 545 -26.15 88.46 -5.98
N ILE A 546 -27.45 88.35 -5.72
CA ILE A 546 -28.38 87.52 -6.49
C ILE A 546 -29.21 88.42 -7.43
N PRO A 547 -29.14 88.24 -8.76
CA PRO A 547 -29.88 89.09 -9.70
C PRO A 547 -31.40 88.99 -9.49
N GLY A 548 -32.00 90.09 -9.01
CA GLY A 548 -33.46 90.22 -8.82
C GLY A 548 -33.97 90.05 -7.38
N CYS A 549 -33.16 89.56 -6.43
CA CYS A 549 -33.60 89.27 -5.05
C CYS A 549 -32.75 89.94 -3.94
N GLY A 550 -31.73 90.75 -4.28
CA GLY A 550 -30.91 91.44 -3.28
C GLY A 550 -29.64 90.67 -2.90
N VAL A 551 -29.26 90.69 -1.61
CA VAL A 551 -28.00 90.11 -1.10
C VAL A 551 -28.31 88.82 -0.33
N GLY A 552 -27.70 87.70 -0.72
CA GLY A 552 -27.77 86.43 -0.01
C GLY A 552 -26.42 86.06 0.63
N TYR A 553 -26.43 85.05 1.49
CA TYR A 553 -25.21 84.47 2.07
C TYR A 553 -24.99 83.07 1.50
N ALA A 554 -23.75 82.78 1.09
CA ALA A 554 -23.36 81.47 0.60
C ALA A 554 -22.25 80.88 1.47
N PHE A 555 -22.37 79.57 1.76
CA PHE A 555 -21.32 78.77 2.38
C PHE A 555 -20.76 77.80 1.33
N HIS A 556 -19.44 77.80 1.16
CA HIS A 556 -18.76 76.93 0.20
C HIS A 556 -18.10 75.75 0.92
N ASN A 557 -18.61 74.54 0.66
CA ASN A 557 -17.92 73.28 0.94
C ASN A 557 -17.49 72.66 -0.41
N PRO A 558 -16.32 72.01 -0.53
CA PRO A 558 -15.87 71.36 -1.78
C PRO A 558 -16.86 70.34 -2.39
N SER A 559 -17.86 69.86 -1.64
CA SER A 559 -18.82 68.84 -2.10
C SER A 559 -20.24 69.36 -2.37
N TRP A 560 -20.63 70.55 -1.88
CA TRP A 560 -21.96 71.13 -2.09
C TRP A 560 -22.01 72.63 -1.73
N ILE A 561 -23.03 73.32 -2.24
CA ILE A 561 -23.30 74.74 -1.92
C ILE A 561 -24.71 74.87 -1.35
N ALA A 562 -24.84 75.53 -0.19
CA ALA A 562 -26.14 75.92 0.37
C ALA A 562 -26.37 77.43 0.22
N PHE A 563 -27.62 77.79 -0.09
CA PHE A 563 -28.10 79.17 -0.18
C PHE A 563 -29.18 79.41 0.86
N VAL A 564 -29.04 80.49 1.63
CA VAL A 564 -30.14 81.01 2.46
C VAL A 564 -30.56 82.35 1.85
N ALA A 565 -31.79 82.38 1.31
CA ALA A 565 -32.46 83.61 0.93
C ALA A 565 -33.17 84.17 2.16
N ASN A 566 -33.04 85.48 2.40
CA ASN A 566 -33.89 86.19 3.36
C ASN A 566 -35.26 86.48 2.77
#